data_AF-A0A923UFB6-F1
#
_entry.id   AF-A0A923UFB6-F1
#
_cell.length_a   1.000
_cell.length_b   1.000
_cell.length_c   1.000
_cell.angle_alpha   90.00
_cell.angle_beta   90.00
_cell.angle_gamma   90.00
#
_symmetry.space_group_name_H-M   'P 1'
#
loop_
_entity.id
_entity.type
_entity.pdbx_description
1 polymer ?
#
loop_
_entity_poly.entity_id
_entity_poly.type
_entity_poly.pdbx_seq_one_letter_code
_entity_poly.pdbx_strand_id
1 'polypeptide(L)'
;MSNKASYIYGFKDFETLESNSKTKIIYKSISFDKVKKLLAKTCTYVNSELLHKEILNNKVFLLLISSEFLSGAGEFALDHKDYWLKQIDYFTSKNLPIEFGIMTLPFKIPNPLKTESIYPDLSEVLFLKQVERLTLAIRQIYKP
;
A
#
# COMPACT_ATOMS: atom_id res chain seq x y z
N MET A 1 5.64 -10.38 -41.14
CA MET A 1 4.87 -11.21 -40.19
C MET A 1 5.49 -11.04 -38.81
N SER A 2 4.88 -10.24 -37.94
CA SER A 2 5.36 -10.01 -36.58
C SER A 2 4.61 -10.97 -35.65
N ASN A 3 5.37 -11.83 -34.97
CA ASN A 3 4.89 -12.85 -34.06
C ASN A 3 4.37 -12.14 -32.79
N LYS A 4 3.06 -11.90 -32.69
CA LYS A 4 2.44 -11.42 -31.46
C LYS A 4 2.39 -12.59 -30.48
N ALA A 5 3.21 -12.51 -29.42
CA ALA A 5 3.11 -13.42 -28.29
C ALA A 5 1.66 -13.42 -27.77
N SER A 6 1.03 -14.59 -27.79
CA SER A 6 -0.31 -14.81 -27.27
C SER A 6 -0.24 -14.79 -25.74
N TYR A 7 -0.44 -13.62 -25.14
CA TYR A 7 -0.60 -13.52 -23.70
C TYR A 7 -1.95 -14.10 -23.31
N ILE A 8 -1.95 -15.16 -22.50
CA ILE A 8 -3.14 -15.82 -21.95
C ILE A 8 -3.66 -14.94 -20.79
N TYR A 9 -4.42 -13.89 -21.11
CA TYR A 9 -5.19 -13.17 -20.10
C TYR A 9 -6.64 -13.05 -20.59
N GLY A 10 -7.58 -13.45 -19.73
CA GLY A 10 -9.02 -13.42 -20.01
C GLY A 10 -9.61 -12.02 -19.96
N PHE A 11 -9.13 -11.10 -20.79
CA PHE A 11 -9.79 -9.82 -21.00
C PHE A 11 -10.60 -9.89 -22.30
N LYS A 12 -11.87 -9.51 -22.24
CA LYS A 12 -12.67 -9.30 -23.44
C LYS A 12 -12.32 -7.90 -23.96
N ASP A 13 -11.70 -7.83 -25.14
CA ASP A 13 -11.46 -6.55 -25.80
C ASP A 13 -12.80 -5.81 -25.91
N PHE A 14 -12.83 -4.55 -25.47
CA PHE A 14 -14.00 -3.71 -25.65
C PHE A 14 -14.15 -3.39 -27.14
N GLU A 15 -15.37 -3.53 -27.67
CA GLU A 15 -15.72 -3.05 -29.00
C GLU A 15 -15.61 -1.52 -28.99
N THR A 16 -14.49 -1.03 -29.52
CA THR A 16 -14.27 0.34 -30.04
C THR A 16 -14.87 1.49 -29.21
N LEU A 17 -14.05 2.09 -28.34
CA LEU A 17 -14.19 3.50 -27.94
C LEU A 17 -13.62 4.44 -29.04
N GLU A 18 -13.91 4.15 -30.30
CA GLU A 18 -13.57 5.06 -31.39
C GLU A 18 -14.67 6.12 -31.54
N SER A 19 -14.64 7.14 -30.68
CA SER A 19 -15.12 8.47 -31.08
C SER A 19 -14.53 9.58 -30.20
N ASN A 20 -13.63 10.35 -30.80
CA ASN A 20 -13.45 11.79 -30.59
C ASN A 20 -12.73 12.34 -29.34
N SER A 21 -11.94 11.57 -28.59
CA SER A 21 -10.96 12.19 -27.68
C SER A 21 -9.54 11.97 -28.17
N LYS A 22 -8.98 12.96 -28.89
CA LYS A 22 -7.52 13.11 -29.05
C LYS A 22 -6.92 13.50 -27.71
N THR A 23 -6.99 12.63 -26.70
CA THR A 23 -6.38 12.85 -25.41
C THR A 23 -4.88 12.64 -25.61
N LYS A 24 -4.15 13.73 -25.83
CA LYS A 24 -2.70 13.69 -25.92
C LYS A 24 -2.18 13.37 -24.52
N ILE A 25 -1.81 12.12 -24.26
CA ILE A 25 -1.20 11.71 -22.99
C ILE A 25 0.16 12.40 -22.92
N ILE A 26 0.30 13.39 -22.03
CA ILE A 26 1.56 14.09 -21.80
C ILE A 26 2.30 13.36 -20.68
N TYR A 27 3.32 12.59 -21.05
CA TYR A 27 4.25 12.02 -20.08
C TYR A 27 5.16 13.12 -19.56
N LYS A 28 4.99 13.49 -18.29
CA LYS A 28 5.89 14.41 -17.60
C LYS A 28 6.73 13.63 -16.61
N SER A 29 8.02 13.49 -16.91
CA SER A 29 8.97 12.98 -15.93
C SER A 29 9.16 14.01 -14.81
N ILE A 30 9.15 13.53 -13.57
CA ILE A 30 9.48 14.34 -12.39
C ILE A 30 10.81 13.85 -11.83
N SER A 31 11.66 14.78 -11.41
CA SER A 31 12.92 14.40 -10.76
C SER A 31 12.65 13.76 -9.41
N PHE A 32 13.52 12.84 -9.01
CA PHE A 32 13.43 12.16 -7.72
C PHE A 32 13.48 13.14 -6.54
N ASP A 33 14.20 14.26 -6.65
CA ASP A 33 14.21 15.30 -5.63
C ASP A 33 12.85 15.98 -5.44
N LYS A 34 12.08 16.13 -6.53
CA LYS A 34 10.72 16.67 -6.46
C LYS A 34 9.79 15.68 -5.76
N VAL A 35 9.97 14.37 -6.01
CA VAL A 35 9.26 13.30 -5.28
C VAL A 35 9.61 13.35 -3.80
N LYS A 36 10.90 13.38 -3.43
CA LYS A 36 11.34 13.51 -2.03
C LYS A 36 10.68 14.68 -1.31
N LYS A 37 10.64 15.86 -1.94
CA LYS A 37 9.99 17.05 -1.37
C LYS A 37 8.49 16.89 -1.17
N LEU A 38 7.80 16.17 -2.07
CA LEU A 38 6.37 15.86 -1.92
C LEU A 38 6.14 14.88 -0.77
N LEU A 39 6.93 13.80 -0.72
CA LEU A 39 6.81 12.78 0.32
C LEU A 39 7.14 13.31 1.71
N ALA A 40 8.08 14.26 1.83
CA ALA A 40 8.41 14.88 3.11
C ALA A 40 7.24 15.68 3.72
N LYS A 41 6.29 16.16 2.89
CA LYS A 41 5.12 16.93 3.35
C LYS A 41 3.96 16.05 3.82
N THR A 42 3.90 14.79 3.39
CA THR A 42 2.78 13.88 3.71
C THR A 42 3.06 13.00 4.93
N CYS A 43 4.26 13.09 5.51
CA CYS A 43 4.62 12.45 6.77
C CYS A 43 4.16 13.29 7.97
N THR A 44 2.86 13.37 8.22
CA THR A 44 2.34 13.96 9.47
C THR A 44 1.64 12.92 10.33
N TYR A 45 2.25 12.70 11.49
CA TYR A 45 1.75 12.22 12.78
C TYR A 45 0.56 11.27 12.79
N VAL A 46 0.79 10.06 13.27
CA VAL A 46 -0.26 9.17 13.77
C VAL A 46 -0.90 9.83 14.98
N ASN A 47 -2.22 9.97 14.95
CA ASN A 47 -2.98 10.60 16.03
C ASN A 47 -2.85 9.76 17.32
N SER A 48 -1.96 10.17 18.21
CA SER A 48 -1.52 9.41 19.38
C SER A 48 -2.55 9.35 20.51
N GLU A 49 -3.57 10.21 20.48
CA GLU A 49 -4.53 10.38 21.58
C GLU A 49 -5.34 9.10 21.88
N LEU A 50 -5.59 8.26 20.86
CA LEU A 50 -6.31 6.99 21.02
C LEU A 50 -5.46 5.85 21.62
N LEU A 51 -4.14 6.01 21.70
CA LEU A 51 -3.22 4.92 22.05
C LEU A 51 -2.81 4.91 23.53
N HIS A 52 -3.21 5.88 24.35
CA HIS A 52 -2.64 6.02 25.70
C HIS A 52 -3.21 5.05 26.76
N LYS A 53 -4.40 4.49 26.54
CA LYS A 53 -5.11 3.66 27.57
C LYS A 53 -5.13 2.16 27.30
N GLU A 54 -4.66 1.72 26.14
CA GLU A 54 -4.78 0.34 25.70
C GLU A 54 -3.55 -0.52 26.01
N ILE A 55 -3.70 -1.83 26.06
CA ILE A 55 -2.57 -2.77 26.17
C ILE A 55 -1.76 -2.72 24.86
N LEU A 56 -0.44 -2.88 24.93
CA LEU A 56 0.50 -2.77 23.80
C LEU A 56 -0.01 -3.45 22.51
N ASN A 57 -0.46 -4.70 22.59
CA ASN A 57 -0.93 -5.45 21.43
C ASN A 57 -2.17 -4.82 20.81
N ASN A 58 -3.09 -4.32 21.65
CA ASN A 58 -4.30 -3.64 21.20
C ASN A 58 -3.95 -2.28 20.58
N LYS A 59 -2.93 -1.57 21.08
CA LYS A 59 -2.42 -0.34 20.42
C LYS A 59 -1.93 -0.62 19.00
N VAL A 60 -1.13 -1.68 18.81
CA VAL A 60 -0.62 -2.07 17.50
C VAL A 60 -1.78 -2.49 16.58
N PHE A 61 -2.73 -3.29 17.08
CA PHE A 61 -3.90 -3.68 16.31
C PHE A 61 -4.75 -2.48 15.88
N LEU A 62 -5.07 -1.57 16.80
CA LEU A 62 -5.84 -0.36 16.52
C LEU A 62 -5.13 0.55 15.52
N LEU A 63 -3.80 0.63 15.57
CA LEU A 63 -3.00 1.33 14.57
C LEU A 63 -3.19 0.72 13.17
N LEU A 64 -3.10 -0.60 13.05
CA LEU A 64 -3.23 -1.31 11.76
C LEU A 64 -4.60 -1.09 11.11
N ILE A 65 -5.66 -1.01 11.92
CA ILE A 65 -7.04 -0.81 11.43
C ILE A 65 -7.46 0.67 11.38
N SER A 66 -6.57 1.60 11.74
CA SER A 66 -6.88 3.02 11.67
C SER A 66 -7.10 3.45 10.22
N SER A 67 -7.95 4.46 10.01
CA SER A 67 -8.26 4.99 8.67
C SER A 67 -7.04 5.53 7.90
N GLU A 68 -5.91 5.73 8.59
CA GLU A 68 -4.66 6.16 7.97
C GLU A 68 -3.92 5.02 7.26
N PHE A 69 -4.08 3.78 7.73
CA PHE A 69 -3.40 2.60 7.18
C PHE A 69 -4.35 1.60 6.51
N LEU A 70 -5.55 1.45 7.05
CA LEU A 70 -6.55 0.55 6.48
C LEU A 70 -7.14 1.16 5.21
N SER A 71 -6.93 0.47 4.08
CA SER A 71 -7.61 0.76 2.83
C SER A 71 -8.79 -0.18 2.65
N GLY A 72 -10.00 0.35 2.84
CA GLY A 72 -11.24 -0.42 2.70
C GLY A 72 -11.96 -0.63 4.03
N ALA A 73 -12.82 -1.63 4.04
CA ALA A 73 -13.75 -1.89 5.13
C ALA A 73 -13.07 -2.72 6.23
N GLY A 74 -13.21 -2.31 7.50
CA GLY A 74 -12.46 -2.85 8.64
C GLY A 74 -13.09 -4.07 9.31
N GLU A 75 -14.27 -4.48 8.85
CA GLU A 75 -15.09 -5.55 9.42
C GLU A 75 -14.30 -6.85 9.49
N PHE A 76 -13.59 -7.23 8.41
CA PHE A 76 -12.80 -8.45 8.41
C PHE A 76 -11.71 -8.47 9.49
N ALA A 77 -11.03 -7.34 9.70
CA ALA A 77 -10.00 -7.23 10.73
C ALA A 77 -10.59 -7.26 12.14
N LEU A 78 -11.75 -6.64 12.33
CA LEU A 78 -12.50 -6.61 13.59
C LEU A 78 -13.08 -7.98 13.94
N ASP A 79 -13.68 -8.68 12.98
CA ASP A 79 -14.27 -10.02 13.14
C ASP A 79 -13.22 -11.06 13.55
N HIS A 80 -11.96 -10.85 13.15
CA HIS A 80 -10.83 -11.73 13.48
C HIS A 80 -9.86 -11.09 14.49
N LYS A 81 -10.32 -10.13 15.29
CA LYS A 81 -9.47 -9.36 16.22
C LYS A 81 -8.62 -10.25 17.12
N ASP A 82 -9.19 -11.29 17.73
CA ASP A 82 -8.46 -12.16 18.66
C ASP A 82 -7.34 -12.94 17.96
N TYR A 83 -7.57 -13.35 16.71
CA TYR A 83 -6.54 -13.97 15.89
C TYR A 83 -5.37 -13.01 15.66
N TRP A 84 -5.65 -11.77 15.27
CA TRP A 84 -4.60 -10.76 15.03
C TRP A 84 -3.84 -10.38 16.30
N LEU A 85 -4.55 -10.20 17.41
CA LEU A 85 -3.93 -9.93 18.70
C LEU A 85 -2.99 -11.05 19.12
N LYS A 86 -3.35 -12.32 18.88
CA LYS A 86 -2.47 -13.46 19.16
C LYS A 86 -1.20 -13.45 18.28
N GLN A 87 -1.31 -13.07 17.01
CA GLN A 87 -0.13 -12.94 16.13
C GLN A 87 0.79 -11.82 16.61
N ILE A 88 0.23 -10.66 16.99
CA ILE A 88 1.00 -9.54 17.53
C ILE A 88 1.67 -9.94 18.86
N ASP A 89 0.91 -10.60 19.74
CA ASP A 89 1.38 -11.05 21.05
C ASP A 89 2.57 -12.00 20.95
N TYR A 90 2.61 -12.86 19.93
CA TYR A 90 3.74 -13.75 19.70
C TYR A 90 5.09 -13.00 19.62
N PHE A 91 5.12 -11.83 19.00
CA PHE A 91 6.32 -11.00 18.87
C PHE A 91 6.54 -10.12 20.11
N THR A 92 5.50 -9.42 20.56
CA THR A 92 5.61 -8.46 21.67
C THR A 92 5.94 -9.12 23.00
N SER A 93 5.36 -10.29 23.29
CA SER A 93 5.67 -11.08 24.50
C SER A 93 7.13 -11.54 24.57
N LYS A 94 7.80 -11.67 23.41
CA LYS A 94 9.21 -12.07 23.29
C LYS A 94 10.14 -10.88 23.06
N ASN A 95 9.62 -9.66 23.04
CA ASN A 95 10.38 -8.45 22.70
C ASN A 95 11.10 -8.57 21.34
N LEU A 96 10.44 -9.20 20.36
CA LEU A 96 10.92 -9.34 18.99
C LEU A 96 10.29 -8.29 18.06
N PRO A 97 10.98 -7.83 17.01
CA PRO A 97 10.37 -7.00 15.98
C PRO A 97 9.14 -7.70 15.39
N ILE A 98 8.06 -6.94 15.15
CA ILE A 98 6.87 -7.49 14.49
C ILE A 98 7.17 -7.63 13.00
N GLU A 99 7.07 -8.85 12.49
CA GLU A 99 7.36 -9.17 11.08
C GLU A 99 6.06 -9.27 10.26
N PHE A 100 6.11 -8.74 9.03
CA PHE A 100 4.99 -8.76 8.10
C PHE A 100 5.39 -9.45 6.80
N GLY A 101 4.54 -10.35 6.31
CA GLY A 101 4.63 -10.88 4.95
C GLY A 101 3.82 -10.03 3.98
N ILE A 102 4.43 -9.62 2.88
CA ILE A 102 3.74 -8.86 1.82
C ILE A 102 3.78 -9.68 0.53
N MET A 103 2.62 -10.06 0.01
CA MET A 103 2.45 -10.77 -1.26
C MET A 103 1.94 -9.82 -2.36
N THR A 104 2.67 -8.74 -2.63
CA THR A 104 2.30 -7.76 -3.66
C THR A 104 3.50 -7.33 -4.51
N LEU A 105 3.25 -6.47 -5.50
CA LEU A 105 4.22 -5.98 -6.50
C LEU A 105 4.80 -7.05 -7.45
N PRO A 106 4.00 -7.99 -8.01
CA PRO A 106 4.55 -9.05 -8.87
C PRO A 106 5.09 -8.50 -10.19
N PHE A 107 4.30 -7.67 -10.89
CA PHE A 107 4.64 -6.96 -12.12
C PHE A 107 3.45 -6.05 -12.50
N LYS A 108 3.67 -5.06 -13.37
CA LYS A 108 2.58 -4.28 -13.95
C LYS A 108 1.87 -5.06 -15.06
N ILE A 109 0.54 -5.12 -14.99
CA ILE A 109 -0.27 -5.69 -16.06
C ILE A 109 -0.20 -4.77 -17.28
N PRO A 110 0.26 -5.25 -18.45
CA PRO A 110 0.35 -4.45 -19.67
C PRO A 110 -1.04 -4.30 -20.31
N ASN A 111 -1.92 -3.57 -19.64
CA ASN A 111 -3.22 -3.16 -20.18
C ASN A 111 -3.11 -1.72 -20.68
N PRO A 112 -3.20 -1.46 -22.00
CA PRO A 112 -3.09 -0.11 -22.57
C PRO A 112 -4.09 0.90 -22.00
N LEU A 113 -5.23 0.44 -21.49
CA LEU A 113 -6.23 1.30 -20.82
C LEU A 113 -5.83 1.69 -19.38
N LYS A 114 -4.81 1.03 -18.80
CA LYS A 114 -4.33 1.25 -17.43
C LYS A 114 -2.91 1.83 -17.39
N THR A 115 -2.01 1.33 -18.24
CA THR A 115 -0.61 1.77 -18.30
C THR A 115 0.03 1.30 -19.61
N GLU A 116 0.80 2.18 -20.24
CA GLU A 116 1.70 1.81 -21.35
C GLU A 116 3.10 1.40 -20.86
N SER A 117 3.38 1.58 -19.56
CA SER A 117 4.67 1.29 -18.95
C SER A 117 4.65 -0.03 -18.17
N ILE A 118 5.74 -0.79 -18.28
CA ILE A 118 6.04 -1.98 -17.47
C ILE A 118 6.84 -1.64 -16.20
N TYR A 119 7.32 -0.40 -16.08
CA TYR A 119 8.14 0.04 -14.96
C TYR A 119 7.27 0.53 -13.80
N PRO A 120 7.72 0.33 -12.54
CA PRO A 120 7.10 0.95 -11.37
C PRO A 120 6.96 2.47 -11.56
N ASP A 121 5.88 3.03 -11.04
CA ASP A 121 5.62 4.46 -11.02
C ASP A 121 5.39 4.98 -9.60
N LEU A 122 4.74 6.14 -9.50
CA LEU A 122 4.46 6.80 -8.24
C LEU A 122 3.59 5.94 -7.31
N SER A 123 2.72 5.06 -7.85
CA SER A 123 1.86 4.20 -7.04
C SER A 123 2.67 3.20 -6.22
N GLU A 124 3.67 2.53 -6.79
CA GLU A 124 4.56 1.63 -6.06
C GLU A 124 5.43 2.40 -5.05
N VAL A 125 5.91 3.60 -5.40
CA VAL A 125 6.67 4.45 -4.48
C VAL A 125 5.82 4.86 -3.28
N LEU A 126 4.57 5.24 -3.51
CA LEU A 126 3.63 5.61 -2.45
C LEU A 126 3.26 4.41 -1.57
N PHE A 127 3.07 3.23 -2.16
CA PHE A 127 2.85 2.00 -1.41
C PHE A 127 4.02 1.71 -0.45
N LEU A 128 5.26 1.71 -0.96
CA LEU A 128 6.45 1.48 -0.13
C LEU A 128 6.60 2.55 0.96
N LYS A 129 6.28 3.80 0.63
CA LYS A 129 6.28 4.88 1.63
C LYS A 129 5.22 4.68 2.70
N GLN A 130 4.06 4.16 2.35
CA GLN A 130 3.00 3.84 3.31
C GLN A 130 3.41 2.69 4.24
N VAL A 131 4.09 1.67 3.70
CA VAL A 131 4.68 0.59 4.52
C VAL A 131 5.72 1.14 5.49
N GLU A 132 6.64 2.01 5.04
CA GLU A 132 7.60 2.67 5.93
C GLU A 132 6.91 3.51 7.02
N ARG A 133 5.84 4.25 6.67
CA ARG A 133 5.08 5.02 7.66
C ARG A 133 4.47 4.12 8.73
N LEU A 134 3.93 2.97 8.33
CA LEU A 134 3.35 2.02 9.27
C LEU A 134 4.41 1.49 10.23
N THR A 135 5.58 1.10 9.73
CA THR A 135 6.64 0.57 10.59
C THR A 135 7.19 1.63 11.54
N LEU A 136 7.35 2.88 11.09
CA LEU A 136 7.73 4.00 11.96
C LEU A 136 6.67 4.29 13.02
N ALA A 137 5.39 4.21 12.68
CA ALA A 137 4.29 4.38 13.61
C ALA A 137 4.26 3.27 14.68
N ILE A 138 4.42 2.01 14.27
CA ILE A 138 4.56 0.88 15.20
C ILE A 138 5.76 1.14 16.12
N ARG A 139 6.89 1.61 15.58
CA ARG A 139 8.11 1.90 16.36
C ARG A 139 7.94 2.96 17.44
N GLN A 140 7.00 3.89 17.27
CA GLN A 140 6.66 4.87 18.31
C GLN A 140 5.91 4.24 19.50
N ILE A 141 5.23 3.12 19.27
CA ILE A 141 4.44 2.38 20.28
C ILE A 141 5.26 1.23 20.87
N TYR A 142 6.03 0.54 20.03
CA TYR A 142 6.77 -0.67 20.32
C TYR A 142 8.18 -0.55 19.74
N LYS A 143 9.19 -0.46 20.61
CA LYS A 143 10.55 -0.07 20.24
C LYS A 143 11.32 -1.09 19.35
N PRO A 144 11.27 -2.41 19.61
CA PRO A 144 11.91 -3.41 18.76
C PRO A 144 11.43 -3.36 17.32
#